data_AF-A0A8J5ATN4-F1
#
_entry.id   AF-A0A8J5ATN4-F1
#
_cell.length_a   1.000
_cell.length_b   1.000
_cell.length_c   1.000
_cell.angle_alpha   90.00
_cell.angle_beta   90.00
_cell.angle_gamma   90.00
#
_symmetry.space_group_name_H-M   'P 1'
#
loop_
_entity.id
_entity.type
_entity.pdbx_description
1 polymer ?
#
loop_
_entity_poly.entity_id
_entity_poly.type
_entity_poly.pdbx_seq_one_letter_code
_entity_poly.pdbx_strand_id
1 'polypeptide(L)' 'MPLIANTSETKDGKNTTIPANDKPKPCCVCKDEKAARDECLLFNGIDSDKCKPLIASYKECMKGFGFDI' A
#
# COMPACT_ATOMS: atom_id res chain seq x y z
N MET A 1 -31.29 -2.72 28.86
CA MET A 1 -31.67 -2.07 27.58
C MET A 1 -30.39 -1.78 26.80
N PRO A 2 -30.12 -2.51 25.70
CA PRO A 2 -28.92 -2.35 24.87
C PRO A 2 -29.24 -1.74 23.49
N LEU A 3 -28.44 -0.76 23.05
CA LEU A 3 -28.35 -0.15 21.71
C LEU A 3 -27.12 0.80 21.81
N ILE A 4 -26.01 0.69 21.07
CA ILE A 4 -25.77 0.59 19.62
C ILE A 4 -24.28 0.22 19.35
N ALA A 5 -24.03 -0.74 18.45
CA ALA A 5 -23.39 -0.61 17.13
C ALA A 5 -21.86 -0.80 17.07
N ASN A 6 -21.45 -2.06 16.84
CA ASN A 6 -20.18 -2.41 16.21
C ASN A 6 -20.23 -1.97 14.73
N THR A 7 -19.45 -0.97 14.35
CA THR A 7 -19.16 -0.72 12.93
C THR A 7 -18.06 -1.68 12.48
N SER A 8 -18.48 -2.74 11.79
CA SER A 8 -17.63 -3.52 10.92
C SER A 8 -17.33 -2.68 9.67
N GLU A 9 -16.09 -2.18 9.54
CA GLU A 9 -15.59 -1.69 8.27
C GLU A 9 -14.78 -2.79 7.59
N THR A 10 -15.49 -3.61 6.84
CA THR A 10 -14.92 -4.41 5.75
C THR A 10 -14.54 -3.47 4.61
N LYS A 11 -13.24 -3.43 4.26
CA LYS A 11 -12.82 -3.10 2.88
C LYS A 11 -12.05 -4.26 2.30
N ASP A 12 -12.84 -5.23 1.86
CA ASP A 12 -12.47 -6.21 0.85
C ASP A 12 -12.30 -5.49 -0.50
N GLY A 13 -11.22 -5.81 -1.20
CA GLY A 13 -10.77 -5.09 -2.38
C GLY A 13 -9.98 -5.97 -3.34
N LYS A 14 -10.57 -7.11 -3.71
CA LYS A 14 -10.36 -7.84 -4.98
C LYS A 14 -9.29 -8.95 -4.98
N ASN A 15 -9.71 -10.12 -4.50
CA ASN A 15 -9.27 -11.41 -5.03
C ASN A 15 -9.70 -11.52 -6.51
N THR A 16 -8.76 -11.32 -7.43
CA THR A 16 -8.88 -11.77 -8.81
C THR A 16 -7.82 -12.83 -9.03
N THR A 17 -8.32 -14.03 -9.28
CA THR A 17 -7.64 -15.16 -9.91
C THR A 17 -6.95 -14.66 -11.18
N ILE A 18 -5.62 -14.53 -11.13
CA ILE A 18 -4.77 -14.36 -12.31
C ILE A 18 -4.08 -15.72 -12.51
N PRO A 19 -4.13 -16.32 -13.72
CA PRO A 19 -3.43 -17.57 -13.99
C PRO A 19 -1.96 -17.41 -13.63
N ALA A 20 -1.40 -18.44 -12.98
CA ALA A 20 -0.01 -18.52 -12.58
C ALA A 20 0.92 -18.26 -13.77
N ASN A 21 1.34 -17.00 -13.91
CA ASN A 21 2.50 -16.60 -14.65
C ASN A 21 3.36 -15.88 -13.60
N ASP A 22 4.54 -16.45 -13.32
CA ASP A 22 5.53 -16.21 -12.25
C ASP A 22 5.95 -14.76 -11.91
N LYS A 23 5.19 -13.73 -12.29
CA LYS A 23 5.50 -12.34 -11.93
C LYS A 23 4.83 -11.98 -10.59
N PRO A 24 5.61 -11.68 -9.54
CA PRO A 24 5.06 -11.27 -8.26
C PRO A 24 4.24 -9.98 -8.41
N LYS A 25 3.04 -9.95 -7.81
CA LYS A 25 2.22 -8.73 -7.85
C LYS A 25 2.96 -7.59 -7.14
N PRO A 26 2.88 -6.34 -7.64
CA PRO A 26 3.59 -5.19 -7.05
C PRO A 26 3.25 -4.92 -5.57
N CYS A 27 2.08 -5.38 -5.10
CA CYS A 27 1.69 -5.33 -3.69
C CYS A 27 2.49 -6.25 -2.75
N CYS A 28 3.29 -7.18 -3.28
CA CYS A 28 4.01 -8.19 -2.48
C CYS A 28 5.50 -7.89 -2.30
N VAL A 29 6.02 -6.90 -3.02
CA VAL A 29 7.47 -6.72 -3.20
C VAL A 29 8.02 -5.66 -2.23
N CYS A 30 7.36 -4.50 -2.17
CA CYS A 30 7.79 -3.34 -1.39
C CYS A 30 6.75 -3.02 -0.31
N LYS A 31 6.40 -4.03 0.51
CA LYS A 31 5.32 -3.90 1.52
C LYS A 31 5.70 -2.92 2.63
N ASP A 32 6.92 -2.99 3.13
CA ASP A 32 7.42 -2.09 4.18
C ASP A 32 7.49 -0.64 3.69
N GLU A 33 8.13 -0.36 2.56
CA GLU A 33 8.15 0.97 1.95
C GLU A 33 6.74 1.51 1.67
N LYS A 34 5.84 0.66 1.17
CA LYS A 34 4.45 1.06 0.94
C LYS A 34 3.75 1.45 2.24
N ALA A 35 3.94 0.65 3.31
CA ALA A 35 3.36 0.88 4.62
C ALA A 35 3.91 2.17 5.24
N ALA A 36 5.23 2.34 5.28
CA ALA A 36 5.86 3.54 5.82
C ALA A 36 5.44 4.81 5.06
N ARG A 37 5.26 4.72 3.74
CA ARG A 37 4.72 5.83 2.93
C ARG A 37 3.23 6.07 3.20
N ASP A 38 2.41 5.02 3.35
CA ASP A 38 0.99 5.17 3.74
C ASP A 38 0.87 5.83 5.11
N GLU A 39 1.66 5.37 6.09
CA GLU A 39 1.72 5.95 7.43
C GLU A 39 2.15 7.41 7.38
N CYS A 40 3.21 7.74 6.63
CA CYS A 40 3.65 9.11 6.48
C CYS A 40 2.56 10.01 5.89
N LEU A 41 1.88 9.56 4.83
CA LEU A 41 0.78 10.29 4.21
C LEU A 41 -0.43 10.43 5.14
N LEU A 42 -0.70 9.43 5.97
CA LEU A 42 -1.77 9.45 6.95
C LEU A 42 -1.49 10.45 8.08
N PHE A 43 -0.24 10.54 8.55
CA PHE A 43 0.14 11.42 9.65
C PHE A 43 0.46 12.85 9.21
N ASN A 44 1.05 13.04 8.03
CA ASN A 44 1.52 14.36 7.56
C ASN A 44 0.66 14.96 6.44
N GLY A 45 -0.20 14.17 5.80
CA GLY A 45 -0.97 14.57 4.62
C GLY A 45 -0.23 14.39 3.30
N ILE A 46 -0.98 14.41 2.20
CA ILE A 46 -0.48 14.20 0.82
C ILE A 46 0.47 15.32 0.38
N ASP A 47 0.28 16.52 0.89
CA ASP A 47 1.08 17.71 0.54
C ASP A 47 2.41 17.80 1.30
N SER A 48 2.75 16.81 2.12
CA SER A 48 3.97 16.85 2.93
C SER A 48 5.20 16.38 2.16
N ASP A 49 6.17 17.29 1.96
CA ASP A 49 7.49 16.96 1.40
C ASP A 49 8.25 15.92 2.22
N LYS A 50 7.87 15.71 3.49
CA LYS A 50 8.44 14.69 4.38
C LYS A 50 8.24 13.27 3.87
N CYS A 51 7.21 13.04 3.06
CA CYS A 51 6.91 11.71 2.51
C CYS A 51 7.59 11.44 1.17
N LYS A 52 8.18 12.45 0.51
CA LYS A 52 8.97 12.28 -0.72
C LYS A 52 10.09 11.24 -0.60
N PRO A 53 10.93 11.20 0.45
CA PRO A 53 11.97 10.17 0.58
C PRO A 53 11.38 8.76 0.65
N LEU A 54 10.25 8.57 1.35
CA LEU A 54 9.58 7.27 1.45
C LEU A 54 8.97 6.83 0.11
N ILE A 55 8.40 7.77 -0.65
CA ILE A 55 7.92 7.52 -2.02
C ILE A 55 9.09 7.14 -2.95
N ALA A 56 10.24 7.80 -2.81
CA ALA A 56 11.43 7.50 -3.60
C ALA A 56 11.95 6.08 -3.30
N SER A 57 12.08 5.69 -2.03
CA SER A 57 12.44 4.32 -1.66
C SER A 57 11.45 3.28 -2.21
N TYR A 58 10.14 3.57 -2.14
CA TYR A 58 9.12 2.69 -2.72
C TYR A 58 9.31 2.50 -4.23
N LYS A 59 9.52 3.58 -4.98
CA LYS A 59 9.78 3.53 -6.43
C LYS A 59 11.08 2.78 -6.75
N GLU A 60 12.14 3.01 -5.98
CA GLU A 60 13.43 2.35 -6.17
C GLU A 60 13.33 0.84 -5.92
N CYS A 61 12.61 0.45 -4.87
CA CYS A 61 12.29 -0.94 -4.62
C CYS A 61 11.52 -1.54 -5.80
N MET A 62 10.44 -0.92 -6.29
CA MET A 62 9.67 -1.46 -7.42
C MET A 62 10.50 -1.58 -8.71
N LYS A 63 11.37 -0.60 -8.96
CA LYS A 63 12.29 -0.59 -10.10
C LYS A 63 13.25 -1.78 -10.08
N GLY A 64 13.71 -2.19 -8.88
CA GLY A 64 14.56 -3.37 -8.70
C GLY A 64 13.90 -4.68 -9.16
N PHE A 65 12.57 -4.73 -9.16
CA PHE A 65 11.79 -5.89 -9.59
C PHE A 65 11.21 -5.73 -11.01
N GLY A 66 11.59 -4.65 -11.71
CA GLY A 66 11.15 -4.38 -13.08
C GLY A 66 9.75 -3.77 -13.19
N PHE A 67 9.25 -3.14 -12.12
CA PHE A 67 8.01 -2.37 -12.14
C PHE A 67 8.32 -0.86 -12.09
N ASP A 68 7.84 -0.10 -13.07
CA ASP A 68 7.99 1.36 -13.15
C ASP A 68 6.66 2.03 -12.75
N ILE A 69 6.69 2.92 -11.75
CA ILE A 69 5.53 3.58 -11.09
C ILE A 69 5.82 5.03 -10.75
#